data_AF-A0A0B3AED5-F1
#
_entry.id   AF-A0A0B3AED5-F1
#
_cell.length_a   1.000
_cell.length_b   1.000
_cell.length_c   1.000
_cell.angle_alpha   90.00
_cell.angle_beta   90.00
_cell.angle_gamma   90.00
#
_symmetry.space_group_name_H-M   'P 1'
#
loop_
_entity.id
_entity.type
_entity.pdbx_description
1 polymer ?
#
loop_
_entity_poly.entity_id
_entity_poly.type
_entity_poly.pdbx_seq_one_letter_code
_entity_poly.pdbx_strand_id
1 'polypeptide(L)'
;MKILPVAFAFILLSSMALAQQVDKAILVSDTTSADMLIAKVASQKSGAPVFVLENGTLTDDVRTELAGLDIKTVILIGGPAVIGNSTEAELERTYTVIRLWGHERTGTAVEVAKYFWTEAQCAVLADDTKDSEADTELQTDAVQMAVTDGCIFIPVPAGRIPSETAALIGDLGVGRATFVGLSNSEFRSKFSQMERREISDRAARQAAVLEKLRNKTTELRLIIIAAPHWKHVLSYGSDGKRHALVRIVSSENTQNLVELINEQNITDVRVLGHPALAASITANLQAAGINATKISGERASEVAINATRESWSEWQQRRKEAFDNETNVFAKSKIKRQVNALLTRLERELNRLEANNNSANQTAAALLQKRIDSAQSQLGAVRDYINNDNLDTAKRRIARLYSDVMKIRWLYRMQLNVDSRSEVAAEES
;
A
#
# COMPACT_ATOMS: atom_id res chain seq x y z
N MET A 1 29.40 -26.28 -32.23
CA MET A 1 29.38 -25.42 -31.01
C MET A 1 27.93 -25.14 -30.68
N LYS A 2 27.42 -25.70 -29.57
CA LYS A 2 26.03 -25.54 -29.12
C LYS A 2 25.86 -24.14 -28.52
N ILE A 3 24.93 -23.35 -29.04
CA ILE A 3 24.50 -22.08 -28.47
C ILE A 3 23.56 -22.41 -27.31
N LEU A 4 24.01 -22.17 -26.08
CA LEU A 4 23.22 -22.33 -24.86
C LEU A 4 22.31 -21.08 -24.70
N PRO A 5 21.01 -21.22 -24.36
CA PRO A 5 20.10 -20.08 -24.35
C PRO A 5 20.25 -19.26 -23.07
N VAL A 6 20.58 -17.99 -23.24
CA VAL A 6 20.60 -16.93 -22.19
C VAL A 6 19.18 -16.63 -21.65
N ALA A 7 18.13 -17.22 -22.21
CA ALA A 7 16.74 -17.00 -21.83
C ALA A 7 16.31 -17.65 -20.50
N PHE A 8 17.06 -18.62 -19.96
CA PHE A 8 16.66 -19.33 -18.74
C PHE A 8 17.15 -18.67 -17.43
N ALA A 9 18.08 -17.70 -17.50
CA ALA A 9 18.62 -17.03 -16.32
C ALA A 9 17.73 -15.88 -15.80
N PHE A 10 16.79 -15.38 -16.59
CA PHE A 10 15.86 -14.32 -16.16
C PHE A 10 14.59 -14.85 -15.47
N ILE A 11 14.25 -16.12 -15.68
CA ILE A 11 13.06 -16.76 -15.07
C ILE A 11 13.35 -17.22 -13.63
N LEU A 12 14.62 -17.38 -13.24
CA LEU A 12 15.02 -17.70 -11.86
C LEU A 12 15.30 -16.45 -10.99
N LEU A 13 15.36 -15.26 -11.59
CA LEU A 13 15.50 -13.99 -10.85
C LEU A 13 14.14 -13.35 -10.49
N SER A 14 13.05 -13.75 -11.15
CA SER A 14 11.69 -13.33 -10.78
C SER A 14 11.14 -14.07 -9.56
N SER A 15 11.62 -15.29 -9.28
CA SER A 15 11.30 -16.04 -8.05
C SER A 15 12.16 -15.63 -6.84
N MET A 16 13.29 -14.95 -7.05
CA MET A 16 14.14 -14.43 -5.97
C MET A 16 13.69 -13.05 -5.41
N ALA A 17 12.62 -12.47 -5.97
CA ALA A 17 12.19 -11.11 -5.64
C ALA A 17 11.46 -10.96 -4.30
N LEU A 18 11.12 -12.04 -3.59
CA LEU A 18 10.22 -11.99 -2.43
C LEU A 18 10.75 -12.75 -1.22
N ALA A 19 11.81 -12.21 -0.60
CA ALA A 19 11.83 -12.17 0.85
C ALA A 19 10.71 -11.20 1.31
N GLN A 20 9.44 -11.60 1.12
CA GLN A 20 8.27 -10.88 1.63
C GLN A 20 8.06 -11.33 3.07
N GLN A 21 7.96 -10.36 3.97
CA GLN A 21 7.87 -10.56 5.41
C GLN A 21 6.47 -11.02 5.77
N VAL A 22 6.28 -12.34 5.85
CA VAL A 22 4.99 -12.98 6.14
C VAL A 22 4.65 -12.94 7.64
N ASP A 23 5.38 -12.15 8.42
CA ASP A 23 5.07 -11.80 9.81
C ASP A 23 4.43 -10.41 9.94
N LYS A 24 4.10 -9.77 8.81
CA LYS A 24 3.45 -8.45 8.74
C LYS A 24 2.02 -8.56 8.24
N ALA A 25 1.11 -7.83 8.86
CA ALA A 25 -0.22 -7.57 8.33
C ALA A 25 -0.46 -6.06 8.22
N ILE A 26 -1.20 -5.64 7.20
CA ILE A 26 -1.65 -4.26 7.02
C ILE A 26 -3.11 -4.19 7.47
N LEU A 27 -3.44 -3.24 8.35
CA LEU A 27 -4.81 -2.97 8.78
C LEU A 27 -5.23 -1.59 8.31
N VAL A 28 -6.44 -1.51 7.77
CA VAL A 28 -7.09 -0.27 7.32
C VAL A 28 -8.50 -0.20 7.86
N SER A 29 -9.06 1.01 7.96
CA SER A 29 -10.45 1.24 8.35
C SER A 29 -11.39 1.15 7.15
N ASP A 30 -12.62 0.67 7.34
CA ASP A 30 -13.68 0.72 6.33
C ASP A 30 -14.35 2.11 6.20
N THR A 31 -13.81 3.12 6.87
CA THR A 31 -14.35 4.49 6.88
C THR A 31 -13.85 5.36 5.73
N THR A 32 -12.77 4.95 5.04
CA THR A 32 -12.18 5.69 3.91
C THR A 32 -11.68 4.73 2.83
N SER A 33 -11.97 5.03 1.56
CA SER A 33 -11.51 4.21 0.42
C SER A 33 -10.01 4.38 0.15
N ALA A 34 -9.50 5.59 0.36
CA ALA A 34 -8.13 5.94 -0.01
C ALA A 34 -7.09 5.11 0.76
N ASP A 35 -7.27 4.92 2.07
CA ASP A 35 -6.31 4.17 2.90
C ASP A 35 -6.22 2.70 2.45
N MET A 36 -7.34 2.10 2.06
CA MET A 36 -7.37 0.74 1.49
C MET A 36 -6.66 0.68 0.12
N LEU A 37 -6.95 1.63 -0.76
CA LEU A 37 -6.32 1.69 -2.09
C LEU A 37 -4.79 1.85 -1.99
N ILE A 38 -4.33 2.68 -1.06
CA ILE A 38 -2.92 2.82 -0.71
C ILE A 38 -2.36 1.51 -0.11
N ALA A 39 -3.09 0.89 0.83
CA ALA A 39 -2.70 -0.37 1.46
C ALA A 39 -2.56 -1.52 0.46
N LYS A 40 -3.37 -1.55 -0.59
CA LYS A 40 -3.29 -2.55 -1.66
C LYS A 40 -1.96 -2.48 -2.42
N VAL A 41 -1.48 -1.28 -2.75
CA VAL A 41 -0.18 -1.09 -3.40
C VAL A 41 0.96 -1.47 -2.46
N ALA A 42 0.86 -1.07 -1.18
CA ALA A 42 1.81 -1.46 -0.14
C ALA A 42 1.87 -2.98 0.05
N SER A 43 0.71 -3.64 0.10
CA SER A 43 0.58 -5.09 0.22
C SER A 43 1.23 -5.82 -0.95
N GLN A 44 1.03 -5.34 -2.18
CA GLN A 44 1.66 -5.96 -3.36
C GLN A 44 3.17 -5.77 -3.38
N LYS A 45 3.65 -4.63 -2.85
CA LYS A 45 5.07 -4.36 -2.63
C LYS A 45 5.67 -5.27 -1.55
N SER A 46 5.00 -5.41 -0.40
CA SER A 46 5.55 -6.06 0.80
C SER A 46 5.18 -7.53 0.96
N GLY A 47 4.13 -7.98 0.30
CA GLY A 47 3.51 -9.28 0.51
C GLY A 47 2.86 -9.40 1.87
N ALA A 48 2.32 -8.32 2.43
CA ALA A 48 1.57 -8.41 3.67
C ALA A 48 0.09 -8.54 3.34
N PRO A 49 -0.68 -9.47 3.94
CA PRO A 49 -2.14 -9.45 3.81
C PRO A 49 -2.71 -8.13 4.33
N VAL A 50 -3.85 -7.73 3.75
CA VAL A 50 -4.60 -6.54 4.17
C VAL A 50 -5.89 -6.99 4.85
N PHE A 51 -6.13 -6.53 6.07
CA PHE A 51 -7.39 -6.73 6.78
C PHE A 51 -8.11 -5.40 7.00
N VAL A 52 -9.44 -5.46 7.00
CA VAL A 52 -10.32 -4.31 7.17
C VAL A 52 -10.89 -4.30 8.58
N LEU A 53 -10.75 -3.16 9.25
CA LEU A 53 -11.32 -2.86 10.56
C LEU A 53 -12.67 -2.18 10.39
N GLU A 54 -13.66 -2.63 11.16
CA GLU A 54 -15.02 -2.08 11.14
C GLU A 54 -15.08 -0.82 11.98
N ASN A 55 -15.32 0.32 11.33
CA ASN A 55 -15.24 1.65 11.93
C ASN A 55 -13.92 1.87 12.70
N GLY A 56 -12.83 1.29 12.18
CA GLY A 56 -11.51 1.36 12.81
C GLY A 56 -11.33 0.46 14.04
N THR A 57 -12.24 -0.49 14.30
CA THR A 57 -12.18 -1.41 15.43
C THR A 57 -11.86 -2.85 15.02
N LEU A 58 -11.24 -3.59 15.93
CA LEU A 58 -10.89 -5.00 15.74
C LEU A 58 -12.11 -5.89 15.95
N THR A 59 -12.45 -6.68 14.94
CA THR A 59 -13.40 -7.79 15.06
C THR A 59 -12.70 -9.06 15.51
N ASP A 60 -13.47 -10.02 16.04
CA ASP A 60 -12.93 -11.33 16.42
C ASP A 60 -12.37 -12.10 15.22
N ASP A 61 -12.95 -11.91 14.04
CA ASP A 61 -12.45 -12.49 12.79
C ASP A 61 -11.03 -11.98 12.49
N VAL A 62 -10.80 -10.67 12.57
CA VAL A 62 -9.46 -10.10 12.34
C VAL A 62 -8.46 -10.59 13.38
N ARG A 63 -8.85 -10.69 14.66
CA ARG A 63 -7.97 -11.25 15.71
C ARG A 63 -7.58 -12.68 15.42
N THR A 64 -8.55 -13.50 15.01
CA THR A 64 -8.35 -14.90 14.68
C THR A 64 -7.40 -15.06 13.50
N GLU A 65 -7.56 -14.26 12.45
CA GLU A 65 -6.66 -14.28 11.29
C GLU A 65 -5.23 -13.84 11.64
N LEU A 66 -5.08 -12.76 12.40
CA LEU A 66 -3.76 -12.28 12.84
C LEU A 66 -3.02 -13.35 13.67
N ALA A 67 -3.73 -14.05 14.56
CA ALA A 67 -3.18 -15.14 15.35
C ALA A 67 -2.87 -16.38 14.49
N GLY A 68 -3.79 -16.78 13.61
CA GLY A 68 -3.64 -17.95 12.74
C GLY A 68 -2.51 -17.79 11.71
N LEU A 69 -2.19 -16.56 11.31
CA LEU A 69 -1.06 -16.22 10.46
C LEU A 69 0.26 -16.00 11.22
N ASP A 70 0.26 -16.09 12.55
CA ASP A 70 1.41 -15.79 13.43
C ASP A 70 2.06 -14.44 13.04
N ILE A 71 1.23 -13.40 12.99
CA ILE A 71 1.65 -12.03 12.70
C ILE A 71 2.42 -11.49 13.90
N LYS A 72 3.56 -10.83 13.63
CA LYS A 72 4.42 -10.19 14.65
C LYS A 72 4.34 -8.68 14.58
N THR A 73 4.11 -8.14 13.40
CA THR A 73 4.07 -6.70 13.14
C THR A 73 2.77 -6.33 12.45
N VAL A 74 2.09 -5.33 12.98
CA VAL A 74 0.88 -4.76 12.41
C VAL A 74 1.19 -3.37 11.89
N ILE A 75 0.83 -3.12 10.63
CA ILE A 75 0.97 -1.81 9.98
C ILE A 75 -0.42 -1.21 9.85
N LEU A 76 -0.71 -0.19 10.65
CA LEU A 76 -1.91 0.62 10.53
C LEU A 76 -1.70 1.64 9.41
N ILE A 77 -2.55 1.63 8.39
CA ILE A 77 -2.60 2.70 7.39
C ILE A 77 -3.86 3.51 7.66
N GLY A 78 -3.67 4.77 8.06
CA GLY A 78 -4.75 5.66 8.48
C GLY A 78 -4.49 6.34 9.84
N GLY A 79 -4.97 7.57 9.97
CA GLY A 79 -4.77 8.40 11.16
C GLY A 79 -5.65 8.01 12.35
N PRO A 80 -5.45 8.66 13.52
CA PRO A 80 -6.23 8.42 14.74
C PRO A 80 -7.75 8.63 14.59
N ALA A 81 -8.17 9.42 13.59
CA ALA A 81 -9.58 9.68 13.31
C ALA A 81 -10.32 8.48 12.69
N VAL A 82 -9.60 7.62 11.96
CA VAL A 82 -10.18 6.46 11.26
C VAL A 82 -9.82 5.12 11.92
N ILE A 83 -8.72 5.08 12.68
CA ILE A 83 -8.33 3.96 13.54
C ILE A 83 -7.89 4.55 14.88
N GLY A 84 -8.73 4.44 15.91
CA GLY A 84 -8.52 5.11 17.19
C GLY A 84 -7.25 4.68 17.94
N ASN A 85 -6.77 5.55 18.82
CA ASN A 85 -5.61 5.25 19.68
C ASN A 85 -5.87 4.05 20.61
N SER A 86 -7.13 3.80 20.99
CA SER A 86 -7.52 2.63 21.78
C SER A 86 -7.28 1.31 21.02
N THR A 87 -7.60 1.27 19.74
CA THR A 87 -7.36 0.11 18.88
C THR A 87 -5.87 -0.11 18.66
N GLU A 88 -5.09 0.96 18.45
CA GLU A 88 -3.63 0.86 18.39
C GLU A 88 -3.05 0.33 19.70
N ALA A 89 -3.44 0.90 20.85
CA ALA A 89 -2.97 0.46 22.16
C ALA A 89 -3.36 -0.99 22.47
N GLU A 90 -4.52 -1.45 21.98
CA GLU A 90 -4.93 -2.83 22.06
C GLU A 90 -4.00 -3.76 21.26
N LEU A 91 -3.67 -3.39 20.02
CA LEU A 91 -2.75 -4.14 19.16
C LEU A 91 -1.32 -4.19 19.74
N GLU A 92 -0.85 -3.09 20.33
CA GLU A 92 0.48 -2.96 20.94
C GLU A 92 0.71 -3.93 22.12
N ARG A 93 -0.36 -4.50 22.70
CA ARG A 93 -0.25 -5.53 23.76
C ARG A 93 0.35 -6.84 23.24
N THR A 94 0.17 -7.14 21.96
CA THR A 94 0.56 -8.42 21.36
C THR A 94 1.55 -8.24 20.20
N TYR A 95 1.39 -7.18 19.41
CA TYR A 95 2.10 -6.98 18.16
C TYR A 95 3.05 -5.77 18.25
N THR A 96 4.07 -5.76 17.40
CA THR A 96 4.77 -4.50 17.10
C THR A 96 3.90 -3.68 16.15
N VAL A 97 3.46 -2.50 16.57
CA VAL A 97 2.56 -1.67 15.77
C VAL A 97 3.30 -0.50 15.13
N ILE A 98 3.05 -0.29 13.84
CA ILE A 98 3.56 0.84 13.07
C ILE A 98 2.34 1.55 12.48
N ARG A 99 2.22 2.86 12.70
CA ARG A 99 1.17 3.65 12.06
C ARG A 99 1.75 4.55 10.98
N LEU A 100 1.25 4.41 9.77
CA LEU A 100 1.59 5.22 8.60
C LEU A 100 0.39 6.09 8.24
N TRP A 101 0.53 7.40 8.36
CA TRP A 101 -0.59 8.32 8.15
C TRP A 101 -0.16 9.77 7.91
N GLY A 102 -0.94 10.48 7.09
CA GLY A 102 -0.88 11.91 6.85
C GLY A 102 -2.15 12.63 7.31
N HIS A 103 -2.17 13.96 7.25
CA HIS A 103 -3.38 14.75 7.56
C HIS A 103 -4.47 14.51 6.52
N GLU A 104 -4.02 14.34 5.29
CA GLU A 104 -4.83 14.12 4.10
C GLU A 104 -4.41 12.80 3.46
N ARG A 105 -5.26 12.30 2.55
CA ARG A 105 -5.05 11.05 1.80
C ARG A 105 -3.69 11.02 1.10
N THR A 106 -3.27 12.14 0.52
CA THR A 106 -1.94 12.29 -0.10
C THR A 106 -0.80 12.07 0.89
N GLY A 107 -0.88 12.68 2.08
CA GLY A 107 0.15 12.52 3.11
C GLY A 107 0.25 11.07 3.59
N THR A 108 -0.88 10.36 3.74
CA THR A 108 -0.88 8.93 4.06
C THR A 108 -0.14 8.13 2.98
N ALA A 109 -0.42 8.39 1.70
CA ALA A 109 0.28 7.74 0.59
C ALA A 109 1.79 8.05 0.60
N VAL A 110 2.17 9.28 0.92
CA VAL A 110 3.58 9.68 1.05
C VAL A 110 4.28 8.90 2.15
N GLU A 111 3.68 8.78 3.34
CA GLU A 111 4.27 8.04 4.45
C GLU A 111 4.36 6.54 4.17
N VAL A 112 3.35 5.97 3.50
CA VAL A 112 3.39 4.59 3.01
C VAL A 112 4.51 4.40 1.99
N ALA A 113 4.66 5.31 1.04
CA ALA A 113 5.71 5.25 0.03
C ALA A 113 7.11 5.32 0.67
N LYS A 114 7.34 6.25 1.61
CA LYS A 114 8.59 6.35 2.37
C LYS A 114 8.89 5.04 3.08
N TYR A 115 7.91 4.42 3.74
CA TYR A 115 8.16 3.20 4.51
C TYR A 115 8.49 1.99 3.63
N PHE A 116 7.77 1.78 2.51
CA PHE A 116 7.89 0.56 1.70
C PHE A 116 8.84 0.67 0.50
N TRP A 117 9.26 1.87 0.09
CA TRP A 117 10.20 2.08 -1.02
C TRP A 117 11.47 2.81 -0.55
N THR A 118 12.60 2.23 -0.93
CA THR A 118 13.92 2.89 -0.88
C THR A 118 14.24 3.59 -2.18
N GLU A 119 13.69 3.06 -3.27
CA GLU A 119 13.77 3.56 -4.65
C GLU A 119 12.49 3.12 -5.37
N ALA A 120 12.09 3.86 -6.39
CA ALA A 120 10.94 3.51 -7.23
C ALA A 120 11.21 3.91 -8.68
N GLN A 121 10.92 3.01 -9.63
CA GLN A 121 11.07 3.33 -11.05
C GLN A 121 9.93 4.20 -11.59
N CYS A 122 8.74 4.08 -10.97
CA CYS A 122 7.56 4.77 -11.43
C CYS A 122 6.60 5.16 -10.30
N ALA A 123 5.81 6.21 -10.56
CA ALA A 123 4.70 6.65 -9.73
C ALA A 123 3.42 6.79 -10.57
N VAL A 124 2.28 6.44 -9.98
CA VAL A 124 0.94 6.69 -10.52
C VAL A 124 0.25 7.66 -9.56
N LEU A 125 -0.07 8.84 -10.05
CA LEU A 125 -0.82 9.86 -9.33
C LEU A 125 -2.26 9.83 -9.84
N ALA A 126 -3.23 10.01 -8.95
CA ALA A 126 -4.64 10.01 -9.32
C ALA A 126 -5.39 11.16 -8.67
N ASP A 127 -6.38 11.72 -9.38
CA ASP A 127 -7.25 12.74 -8.80
C ASP A 127 -7.95 12.24 -7.52
N ASP A 128 -8.04 13.13 -6.54
CA ASP A 128 -8.71 12.93 -5.25
C ASP A 128 -9.68 14.07 -5.00
N THR A 129 -10.98 13.81 -5.19
CA THR A 129 -12.06 14.77 -4.90
C THR A 129 -12.47 14.76 -3.42
N LYS A 130 -11.88 13.85 -2.64
CA LYS A 130 -12.24 13.54 -1.24
C LYS A 130 -13.60 12.85 -1.09
N ASP A 131 -14.28 12.53 -2.19
CA ASP A 131 -15.53 11.78 -2.20
C ASP A 131 -15.24 10.31 -2.53
N SER A 132 -15.47 9.42 -1.57
CA SER A 132 -15.19 7.99 -1.76
C SER A 132 -16.00 7.37 -2.89
N GLU A 133 -17.25 7.77 -3.13
CA GLU A 133 -18.05 7.21 -4.23
C GLU A 133 -17.51 7.69 -5.58
N ALA A 134 -17.21 8.98 -5.71
CA ALA A 134 -16.72 9.56 -6.96
C ALA A 134 -15.31 9.08 -7.33
N ASP A 135 -14.43 8.90 -6.34
CA ASP A 135 -13.02 8.61 -6.57
C ASP A 135 -12.74 7.12 -6.79
N THR A 136 -13.55 6.22 -6.22
CA THR A 136 -13.17 4.81 -6.06
C THR A 136 -12.89 4.11 -7.38
N GLU A 137 -13.68 4.35 -8.43
CA GLU A 137 -13.43 3.71 -9.72
C GLU A 137 -12.11 4.19 -10.36
N LEU A 138 -11.92 5.50 -10.45
CA LEU A 138 -10.72 6.12 -11.03
C LEU A 138 -9.46 5.69 -10.27
N GLN A 139 -9.50 5.76 -8.94
CA GLN A 139 -8.37 5.39 -8.11
C GLN A 139 -8.14 3.87 -8.11
N THR A 140 -9.17 3.03 -8.27
CA THR A 140 -9.00 1.58 -8.43
C THR A 140 -8.27 1.24 -9.72
N ASP A 141 -8.61 1.89 -10.84
CA ASP A 141 -7.88 1.73 -12.10
C ASP A 141 -6.41 2.16 -11.93
N ALA A 142 -6.17 3.32 -11.31
CA ALA A 142 -4.83 3.82 -11.02
C ALA A 142 -4.01 2.87 -10.13
N VAL A 143 -4.63 2.31 -9.09
CA VAL A 143 -4.00 1.29 -8.23
C VAL A 143 -3.67 0.03 -9.01
N GLN A 144 -4.54 -0.45 -9.90
CA GLN A 144 -4.22 -1.59 -10.75
C GLN A 144 -3.00 -1.32 -11.64
N MET A 145 -2.92 -0.11 -12.22
CA MET A 145 -1.74 0.30 -13.00
C MET A 145 -0.48 0.30 -12.13
N ALA A 146 -0.56 0.82 -10.90
CA ALA A 146 0.55 0.88 -9.97
C ALA A 146 1.00 -0.53 -9.53
N VAL A 147 0.08 -1.39 -9.14
CA VAL A 147 0.34 -2.78 -8.73
C VAL A 147 1.01 -3.57 -9.86
N THR A 148 0.50 -3.45 -11.09
CA THR A 148 1.00 -4.21 -12.24
C THR A 148 2.47 -3.92 -12.53
N ASP A 149 2.89 -2.66 -12.40
CA ASP A 149 4.27 -2.22 -12.67
C ASP A 149 5.14 -2.09 -11.41
N GLY A 150 4.59 -2.31 -10.22
CA GLY A 150 5.29 -2.07 -8.95
C GLY A 150 5.57 -0.59 -8.68
N CYS A 151 4.78 0.31 -9.27
CA CYS A 151 4.85 1.75 -9.03
C CYS A 151 4.30 2.14 -7.66
N ILE A 152 4.67 3.32 -7.19
CA ILE A 152 3.98 3.98 -6.08
C ILE A 152 2.61 4.47 -6.57
N PHE A 153 1.62 4.49 -5.69
CA PHE A 153 0.34 5.15 -5.93
C PHE A 153 0.17 6.33 -4.97
N ILE A 154 -0.27 7.48 -5.48
CA ILE A 154 -0.49 8.69 -4.69
C ILE A 154 -1.79 9.36 -5.14
N PRO A 155 -2.87 9.34 -4.33
CA PRO A 155 -4.01 10.21 -4.56
C PRO A 155 -3.57 11.65 -4.32
N VAL A 156 -3.82 12.52 -5.30
CA VAL A 156 -3.47 13.94 -5.25
C VAL A 156 -4.71 14.78 -5.49
N PRO A 157 -4.89 15.86 -4.72
CA PRO A 157 -6.04 16.73 -4.86
C PRO A 157 -6.12 17.35 -6.25
N ALA A 158 -7.35 17.52 -6.75
CA ALA A 158 -7.62 17.96 -8.11
C ALA A 158 -6.85 19.24 -8.48
N GLY A 159 -6.17 19.19 -9.63
CA GLY A 159 -5.44 20.32 -10.19
C GLY A 159 -4.18 20.74 -9.44
N ARG A 160 -3.79 20.04 -8.35
CA ARG A 160 -2.58 20.35 -7.60
C ARG A 160 -1.68 19.16 -7.31
N ILE A 161 -0.38 19.39 -7.27
CA ILE A 161 0.63 18.41 -6.85
C ILE A 161 1.30 18.92 -5.58
N PRO A 162 0.93 18.41 -4.39
CA PRO A 162 1.54 18.81 -3.13
C PRO A 162 3.08 18.68 -3.17
N SER A 163 3.81 19.61 -2.55
CA SER A 163 5.28 19.58 -2.56
C SER A 163 5.83 18.28 -1.98
N GLU A 164 5.22 17.75 -0.91
CA GLU A 164 5.61 16.48 -0.29
C GLU A 164 5.55 15.31 -1.29
N THR A 165 4.66 15.39 -2.28
CA THR A 165 4.56 14.41 -3.37
C THR A 165 5.71 14.59 -4.36
N ALA A 166 6.01 15.82 -4.76
CA ALA A 166 7.12 16.11 -5.66
C ALA A 166 8.48 15.75 -5.02
N ALA A 167 8.68 16.11 -3.75
CA ALA A 167 9.85 15.78 -2.96
C ALA A 167 10.02 14.26 -2.85
N LEU A 168 8.95 13.51 -2.53
CA LEU A 168 8.97 12.05 -2.49
C LEU A 168 9.39 11.43 -3.83
N ILE A 169 8.85 11.92 -4.94
CA ILE A 169 9.16 11.44 -6.29
C ILE A 169 10.66 11.64 -6.59
N GLY A 170 11.21 12.80 -6.22
CA GLY A 170 12.65 13.08 -6.32
C GLY A 170 13.50 12.19 -5.41
N ASP A 171 13.16 12.11 -4.12
CA ASP A 171 13.87 11.32 -3.11
C ASP A 171 13.95 9.83 -3.45
N LEU A 172 12.93 9.28 -4.10
CA LEU A 172 12.88 7.88 -4.52
C LEU A 172 13.42 7.63 -5.92
N GLY A 173 13.90 8.66 -6.60
CA GLY A 173 14.50 8.54 -7.94
C GLY A 173 13.51 8.08 -9.01
N VAL A 174 12.25 8.51 -8.91
CA VAL A 174 11.20 8.12 -9.86
C VAL A 174 11.52 8.63 -11.26
N GLY A 175 11.71 7.71 -12.21
CA GLY A 175 12.03 8.03 -13.60
C GLY A 175 10.82 8.24 -14.51
N ARG A 176 9.63 7.76 -14.10
CA ARG A 176 8.40 7.85 -14.87
C ARG A 176 7.18 8.12 -13.98
N ALA A 177 6.36 9.09 -14.37
CA ALA A 177 5.11 9.38 -13.67
C ALA A 177 3.90 9.26 -14.61
N THR A 178 2.84 8.59 -14.14
CA THR A 178 1.54 8.57 -14.83
C THR A 178 0.52 9.31 -13.99
N PHE A 179 -0.19 10.27 -14.57
CA PHE A 179 -1.32 10.95 -13.95
C PHE A 179 -2.63 10.37 -14.48
N VAL A 180 -3.53 10.01 -13.56
CA VAL A 180 -4.82 9.41 -13.84
C VAL A 180 -5.91 10.37 -13.37
N GLY A 181 -6.59 11.02 -14.32
CA GLY A 181 -7.50 12.10 -13.99
C GLY A 181 -7.64 13.15 -15.08
N LEU A 182 -8.27 14.27 -14.74
CA LEU A 182 -8.39 15.42 -15.63
C LEU A 182 -7.01 16.05 -15.86
N SER A 183 -6.80 16.69 -17.02
CA SER A 183 -5.50 17.27 -17.35
C SER A 183 -4.97 18.18 -16.23
N ASN A 184 -3.74 17.93 -15.78
CA ASN A 184 -3.14 18.64 -14.65
C ASN A 184 -1.88 19.41 -15.08
N SER A 185 -1.96 20.76 -15.10
CA SER A 185 -0.84 21.61 -15.54
C SER A 185 0.35 21.57 -14.58
N GLU A 186 0.10 21.44 -13.27
CA GLU A 186 1.15 21.34 -12.26
C GLU A 186 1.91 20.01 -12.37
N PHE A 187 1.22 18.91 -12.68
CA PHE A 187 1.85 17.64 -13.02
C PHE A 187 2.80 17.80 -14.22
N ARG A 188 2.37 18.51 -15.26
CA ARG A 188 3.21 18.74 -16.44
C ARG A 188 4.44 19.59 -16.16
N SER A 189 4.30 20.64 -15.35
CA SER A 189 5.39 21.57 -15.05
C SER A 189 6.41 20.94 -14.09
N LYS A 190 5.96 20.41 -12.94
CA LYS A 190 6.84 19.85 -11.90
C LYS A 190 7.61 18.62 -12.37
N PHE A 191 7.02 17.81 -13.23
CA PHE A 191 7.63 16.57 -13.72
C PHE A 191 8.11 16.68 -15.19
N SER A 192 8.40 17.90 -15.66
CA SER A 192 8.81 18.16 -17.05
C SER A 192 10.08 17.43 -17.49
N GLN A 193 10.96 17.06 -16.56
CA GLN A 193 12.25 16.41 -16.81
C GLN A 193 12.20 14.87 -16.78
N MET A 194 11.02 14.26 -16.61
CA MET A 194 10.86 12.80 -16.57
C MET A 194 9.84 12.30 -17.59
N GLU A 195 9.80 10.99 -17.83
CA GLU A 195 8.76 10.38 -18.68
C GLU A 195 7.39 10.59 -18.02
N ARG A 196 6.45 11.19 -18.75
CA ARG A 196 5.10 11.50 -18.25
C ARG A 196 4.02 10.95 -19.16
N ARG A 197 2.95 10.45 -18.54
CA ARG A 197 1.72 10.04 -19.24
C ARG A 197 0.50 10.57 -18.48
N GLU A 198 -0.50 11.12 -19.18
CA GLU A 198 -1.79 11.48 -18.59
C GLU A 198 -2.88 10.58 -19.19
N ILE A 199 -3.77 10.02 -18.36
CA ILE A 199 -4.90 9.19 -18.81
C ILE A 199 -6.16 9.61 -18.05
N SER A 200 -7.13 10.17 -18.76
CA SER A 200 -8.41 10.60 -18.19
C SER A 200 -9.53 9.58 -18.42
N ASP A 201 -9.64 9.11 -19.67
CA ASP A 201 -10.74 8.24 -20.12
C ASP A 201 -10.72 6.85 -19.48
N ARG A 202 -11.89 6.39 -19.05
CA ARG A 202 -12.06 5.09 -18.37
C ARG A 202 -11.67 3.92 -19.27
N ALA A 203 -12.07 3.91 -20.54
CA ALA A 203 -11.72 2.83 -21.44
C ALA A 203 -10.20 2.77 -21.68
N ALA A 204 -9.56 3.93 -21.83
CA ALA A 204 -8.10 4.04 -21.94
C ALA A 204 -7.37 3.55 -20.68
N ARG A 205 -7.89 3.84 -19.47
CA ARG A 205 -7.33 3.31 -18.21
C ARG A 205 -7.41 1.79 -18.16
N GLN A 206 -8.60 1.23 -18.44
CA GLN A 206 -8.83 -0.20 -18.39
C GLN A 206 -8.03 -0.97 -19.45
N ALA A 207 -7.89 -0.39 -20.65
CA ALA A 207 -7.04 -0.93 -21.71
C ALA A 207 -5.56 -0.92 -21.32
N ALA A 208 -5.07 0.18 -20.73
CA ALA A 208 -3.68 0.29 -20.28
C ALA A 208 -3.32 -0.73 -19.18
N VAL A 209 -4.26 -1.04 -18.28
CA VAL A 209 -4.08 -2.11 -17.29
C VAL A 209 -4.01 -3.48 -17.97
N LEU A 210 -4.96 -3.77 -18.86
CA LEU A 210 -5.05 -5.06 -19.55
C LEU A 210 -3.80 -5.34 -20.41
N GLU A 211 -3.35 -4.36 -21.19
CA GLU A 211 -2.14 -4.43 -22.00
C GLU A 211 -0.92 -4.81 -21.15
N LYS A 212 -0.72 -4.12 -20.01
CA LYS A 212 0.41 -4.39 -19.11
C LYS A 212 0.34 -5.78 -18.48
N LEU A 213 -0.86 -6.23 -18.10
CA LEU A 213 -1.04 -7.57 -17.55
C LEU A 213 -0.73 -8.64 -18.59
N ARG A 214 -1.16 -8.45 -19.85
CA ARG A 214 -0.85 -9.37 -20.95
C ARG A 214 0.62 -9.45 -21.30
N ASN A 215 1.34 -8.35 -21.15
CA ASN A 215 2.79 -8.36 -21.32
C ASN A 215 3.51 -9.12 -20.19
N LYS A 216 2.84 -9.40 -19.06
CA LYS A 216 3.42 -10.06 -17.89
C LYS A 216 2.95 -11.50 -17.69
N THR A 217 1.75 -11.85 -18.14
CA THR A 217 1.19 -13.20 -17.99
C THR A 217 0.31 -13.59 -19.17
N THR A 218 0.33 -14.88 -19.51
CA THR A 218 -0.63 -15.51 -20.42
C THR A 218 -1.89 -15.96 -19.69
N GLU A 219 -1.78 -16.29 -18.40
CA GLU A 219 -2.87 -16.72 -17.53
C GLU A 219 -3.40 -15.52 -16.75
N LEU A 220 -4.45 -14.90 -17.28
CA LEU A 220 -5.15 -13.82 -16.58
C LEU A 220 -6.17 -14.40 -15.60
N ARG A 221 -6.21 -13.79 -14.42
CA ARG A 221 -7.32 -13.91 -13.47
C ARG A 221 -8.18 -12.66 -13.55
N LEU A 222 -9.50 -12.82 -13.54
CA LEU A 222 -10.44 -11.71 -13.41
C LEU A 222 -11.11 -11.74 -12.03
N ILE A 223 -11.06 -10.59 -11.35
CA ILE A 223 -11.71 -10.34 -10.08
C ILE A 223 -12.78 -9.29 -10.31
N ILE A 224 -14.02 -9.72 -10.20
CA ILE A 224 -15.21 -8.89 -10.30
C ILE A 224 -15.62 -8.50 -8.89
N ILE A 225 -15.66 -7.22 -8.60
CA ILE A 225 -16.12 -6.69 -7.32
C ILE A 225 -17.57 -6.23 -7.50
N ALA A 226 -18.50 -7.02 -6.95
CA ALA A 226 -19.91 -6.70 -6.78
C ALA A 226 -20.06 -5.61 -5.70
N ALA A 227 -20.08 -4.35 -6.13
CA ALA A 227 -20.07 -3.20 -5.27
C ALA A 227 -21.22 -2.23 -5.58
N PRO A 228 -22.38 -2.37 -4.91
CA PRO A 228 -23.45 -1.37 -5.01
C PRO A 228 -23.06 -0.03 -4.36
N HIS A 229 -22.06 -0.05 -3.48
CA HIS A 229 -21.49 1.12 -2.78
C HIS A 229 -19.98 0.98 -2.66
N TRP A 230 -19.25 2.09 -2.57
CA TRP A 230 -17.78 2.12 -2.51
C TRP A 230 -17.19 1.18 -1.44
N LYS A 231 -17.85 1.01 -0.28
CA LYS A 231 -17.37 0.16 0.81
C LYS A 231 -17.13 -1.30 0.40
N HIS A 232 -17.86 -1.79 -0.59
CA HIS A 232 -17.68 -3.16 -1.09
C HIS A 232 -16.44 -3.31 -1.98
N VAL A 233 -15.86 -2.21 -2.44
CA VAL A 233 -14.57 -2.25 -3.16
C VAL A 233 -13.42 -2.64 -2.24
N LEU A 234 -13.57 -2.39 -0.94
CA LEU A 234 -12.61 -2.78 0.09
C LEU A 234 -12.53 -4.32 0.26
N SER A 235 -13.53 -5.05 -0.23
CA SER A 235 -13.59 -6.52 -0.18
C SER A 235 -12.46 -7.19 -0.95
N TYR A 236 -11.83 -6.49 -1.88
CA TYR A 236 -10.66 -6.98 -2.59
C TYR A 236 -9.37 -6.42 -1.98
N GLY A 237 -8.86 -7.15 -0.98
CA GLY A 237 -7.53 -6.92 -0.41
C GLY A 237 -6.41 -7.37 -1.36
N SER A 238 -5.52 -8.22 -0.85
CA SER A 238 -4.40 -8.79 -1.61
C SER A 238 -4.57 -10.29 -1.75
N ASP A 239 -4.76 -10.78 -2.98
CA ASP A 239 -4.84 -12.21 -3.27
C ASP A 239 -3.45 -12.85 -3.44
N GLY A 240 -2.39 -12.13 -3.06
CA GLY A 240 -1.01 -12.56 -3.22
C GLY A 240 -0.56 -12.72 -4.68
N LYS A 241 -1.43 -12.54 -5.69
CA LYS A 241 -1.07 -12.69 -7.10
C LYS A 241 -0.96 -11.32 -7.77
N ARG A 242 0.14 -11.12 -8.48
CA ARG A 242 0.49 -9.83 -9.09
C ARG A 242 -0.25 -9.54 -10.41
N HIS A 243 -1.05 -10.48 -10.89
CA HIS A 243 -1.56 -10.47 -12.27
C HIS A 243 -3.08 -10.67 -12.37
N ALA A 244 -3.82 -10.19 -11.38
CA ALA A 244 -5.28 -10.15 -11.42
C ALA A 244 -5.78 -8.86 -12.07
N LEU A 245 -6.66 -9.00 -13.07
CA LEU A 245 -7.47 -7.93 -13.62
C LEU A 245 -8.66 -7.68 -12.69
N VAL A 246 -8.93 -6.44 -12.31
CA VAL A 246 -10.04 -6.09 -11.41
C VAL A 246 -11.08 -5.26 -12.15
N ARG A 247 -12.35 -5.59 -11.95
CA ARG A 247 -13.51 -4.83 -12.45
C ARG A 247 -14.49 -4.57 -11.32
N ILE A 248 -14.88 -3.31 -11.15
CA ILE A 248 -15.96 -2.92 -10.23
C ILE A 248 -17.27 -2.96 -11.00
N VAL A 249 -18.28 -3.59 -10.41
CA VAL A 249 -19.61 -3.77 -11.00
C VAL A 249 -20.65 -3.39 -9.96
N SER A 250 -21.46 -2.39 -10.28
CA SER A 250 -22.52 -1.86 -9.41
C SER A 250 -23.93 -2.27 -9.84
N SER A 251 -24.06 -3.05 -10.92
CA SER A 251 -25.35 -3.51 -11.46
C SER A 251 -25.29 -4.96 -11.89
N GLU A 252 -26.44 -5.58 -12.11
CA GLU A 252 -26.52 -6.98 -12.54
C GLU A 252 -26.16 -7.18 -14.02
N ASN A 253 -25.93 -6.09 -14.78
CA ASN A 253 -25.54 -6.17 -16.17
C ASN A 253 -24.11 -6.71 -16.30
N THR A 254 -24.00 -7.89 -16.93
CA THR A 254 -22.73 -8.61 -17.10
C THR A 254 -22.27 -8.68 -18.56
N GLN A 255 -22.96 -8.04 -19.51
CA GLN A 255 -22.65 -8.17 -20.95
C GLN A 255 -21.17 -7.84 -21.25
N ASN A 256 -20.70 -6.68 -20.79
CA ASN A 256 -19.30 -6.26 -21.00
C ASN A 256 -18.29 -7.20 -20.29
N LEU A 257 -18.71 -7.90 -19.23
CA LEU A 257 -17.85 -8.87 -18.54
C LEU A 257 -17.75 -10.16 -19.36
N VAL A 258 -18.86 -10.65 -19.90
CA VAL A 258 -18.89 -11.85 -20.77
C VAL A 258 -18.05 -11.61 -22.01
N GLU A 259 -18.21 -10.45 -22.67
CA GLU A 259 -17.40 -10.05 -23.83
C GLU A 259 -15.90 -10.02 -23.46
N LEU A 260 -15.54 -9.32 -22.37
CA LEU A 260 -14.16 -9.27 -21.88
C LEU A 260 -13.59 -10.66 -21.58
N ILE A 261 -14.34 -11.53 -20.89
CA ILE A 261 -13.88 -12.86 -20.49
C ILE A 261 -13.59 -13.72 -21.72
N ASN A 262 -14.48 -13.69 -22.71
CA ASN A 262 -14.34 -14.47 -23.93
C ASN A 262 -13.22 -13.94 -24.83
N GLU A 263 -13.17 -12.63 -25.08
CA GLU A 263 -12.11 -12.01 -25.88
C GLU A 263 -10.72 -12.22 -25.27
N GLN A 264 -10.65 -12.25 -23.94
CA GLN A 264 -9.43 -12.44 -23.20
C GLN A 264 -9.22 -13.91 -22.75
N ASN A 265 -10.01 -14.88 -23.21
CA ASN A 265 -9.86 -16.29 -22.83
C ASN A 265 -9.61 -16.50 -21.32
N ILE A 266 -10.33 -15.77 -20.46
CA ILE A 266 -10.10 -15.78 -19.02
C ILE A 266 -10.82 -16.98 -18.41
N THR A 267 -10.07 -17.88 -17.77
CA THR A 267 -10.63 -19.11 -17.17
C THR A 267 -10.74 -19.05 -15.65
N ASP A 268 -10.01 -18.14 -14.99
CA ASP A 268 -10.06 -17.93 -13.53
C ASP A 268 -10.84 -16.64 -13.24
N VAL A 269 -12.13 -16.79 -12.99
CA VAL A 269 -13.06 -15.69 -12.71
C VAL A 269 -13.56 -15.80 -11.27
N ARG A 270 -13.50 -14.69 -10.54
CA ARG A 270 -13.98 -14.59 -9.16
C ARG A 270 -14.92 -13.42 -8.99
N VAL A 271 -16.01 -13.61 -8.25
CA VAL A 271 -16.99 -12.57 -7.94
C VAL A 271 -16.99 -12.33 -6.43
N LEU A 272 -16.51 -11.15 -6.03
CA LEU A 272 -16.33 -10.74 -4.63
C LEU A 272 -17.33 -9.64 -4.27
N GLY A 273 -17.82 -9.59 -3.03
CA GLY A 273 -18.52 -8.40 -2.52
C GLY A 273 -19.94 -8.68 -2.02
N HIS A 274 -20.85 -7.73 -2.26
CA HIS A 274 -22.19 -7.73 -1.69
C HIS A 274 -22.96 -9.02 -2.05
N PRO A 275 -23.59 -9.75 -1.09
CA PRO A 275 -24.10 -11.09 -1.33
C PRO A 275 -25.14 -11.21 -2.44
N ALA A 276 -26.14 -10.32 -2.45
CA ALA A 276 -27.18 -10.33 -3.47
C ALA A 276 -26.62 -10.05 -4.88
N LEU A 277 -25.91 -8.93 -5.05
CA LEU A 277 -25.31 -8.56 -6.33
C LEU A 277 -24.28 -9.59 -6.82
N ALA A 278 -23.45 -10.13 -5.93
CA ALA A 278 -22.50 -11.19 -6.28
C ALA A 278 -23.21 -12.46 -6.76
N ALA A 279 -24.34 -12.82 -6.13
CA ALA A 279 -25.16 -13.95 -6.58
C ALA A 279 -25.77 -13.70 -7.97
N SER A 280 -26.34 -12.53 -8.22
CA SER A 280 -26.91 -12.16 -9.53
C SER A 280 -25.86 -12.18 -10.63
N ILE A 281 -24.68 -11.57 -10.40
CA ILE A 281 -23.57 -11.58 -11.36
C ILE A 281 -23.12 -13.01 -11.65
N THR A 282 -22.94 -13.84 -10.62
CA THR A 282 -22.50 -15.24 -10.78
C THR A 282 -23.51 -16.05 -11.58
N ALA A 283 -24.80 -15.90 -11.32
CA ALA A 283 -25.86 -16.58 -12.06
C ALA A 283 -25.89 -16.16 -13.54
N ASN A 284 -25.71 -14.87 -13.82
CA ASN A 284 -25.66 -14.35 -15.19
C ASN A 284 -24.42 -14.86 -15.96
N LEU A 285 -23.26 -14.93 -15.32
CA LEU A 285 -22.06 -15.52 -15.91
C LEU A 285 -22.24 -17.03 -16.18
N GLN A 286 -22.85 -17.75 -15.24
CA GLN A 286 -23.14 -19.19 -15.39
C GLN A 286 -24.12 -19.44 -16.56
N ALA A 287 -25.14 -18.60 -16.73
CA ALA A 287 -26.05 -18.68 -17.87
C ALA A 287 -25.35 -18.44 -19.22
N ALA A 288 -24.24 -17.69 -19.23
CA ALA A 288 -23.37 -17.51 -20.39
C ALA A 288 -22.30 -18.61 -20.54
N GLY A 289 -22.33 -19.66 -19.73
CA GLY A 289 -21.36 -20.77 -19.77
C GLY A 289 -20.03 -20.49 -19.09
N ILE A 290 -19.93 -19.42 -18.30
CA ILE A 290 -18.71 -19.03 -17.58
C ILE A 290 -18.80 -19.49 -16.12
N ASN A 291 -17.83 -20.29 -15.68
CA ASN A 291 -17.73 -20.66 -14.28
C ASN A 291 -17.01 -19.56 -13.49
N ALA A 292 -17.58 -19.16 -12.35
CA ALA A 292 -16.99 -18.14 -11.49
C ALA A 292 -17.08 -18.54 -10.01
N THR A 293 -15.98 -18.35 -9.28
CA THR A 293 -15.95 -18.58 -7.82
C THR A 293 -16.52 -17.38 -7.09
N LYS A 294 -17.60 -17.58 -6.33
CA LYS A 294 -18.23 -16.51 -5.54
C LYS A 294 -17.65 -16.45 -4.12
N ILE A 295 -17.24 -15.26 -3.70
CA ILE A 295 -16.76 -14.96 -2.34
C ILE A 295 -17.51 -13.73 -1.84
N SER A 296 -18.57 -13.93 -1.06
CA SER A 296 -19.45 -12.83 -0.65
C SER A 296 -19.67 -12.79 0.85
N GLY A 297 -20.06 -11.62 1.35
CA GLY A 297 -20.33 -11.35 2.76
C GLY A 297 -20.95 -9.97 2.92
N GLU A 298 -21.71 -9.77 3.99
CA GLU A 298 -22.41 -8.51 4.27
C GLU A 298 -21.42 -7.37 4.59
N ARG A 299 -20.25 -7.73 5.14
CA ARG A 299 -19.21 -6.79 5.54
C ARG A 299 -17.98 -6.93 4.65
N ALA A 300 -17.34 -5.82 4.30
CA ALA A 300 -16.13 -5.85 3.49
C ALA A 300 -14.96 -6.57 4.20
N SER A 301 -14.91 -6.49 5.54
CA SER A 301 -13.99 -7.24 6.41
C SER A 301 -14.11 -8.75 6.21
N GLU A 302 -15.33 -9.27 6.22
CA GLU A 302 -15.62 -10.69 6.02
C GLU A 302 -15.17 -11.16 4.62
N VAL A 303 -15.51 -10.40 3.58
CA VAL A 303 -15.10 -10.76 2.21
C VAL A 303 -13.58 -10.72 2.05
N ALA A 304 -12.91 -9.70 2.61
CA ALA A 304 -11.46 -9.60 2.55
C ALA A 304 -10.77 -10.77 3.27
N ILE A 305 -11.31 -11.21 4.42
CA ILE A 305 -10.82 -12.39 5.14
C ILE A 305 -11.02 -13.65 4.31
N ASN A 306 -12.23 -13.86 3.77
CA ASN A 306 -12.52 -15.04 2.96
C ASN A 306 -11.66 -15.10 1.69
N ALA A 307 -11.43 -13.97 1.02
CA ALA A 307 -10.51 -13.86 -0.11
C ALA A 307 -9.05 -14.16 0.28
N THR A 308 -8.64 -13.73 1.48
CA THR A 308 -7.29 -14.02 2.02
C THR A 308 -7.12 -15.52 2.31
N ARG A 309 -8.15 -16.17 2.87
CA ARG A 309 -8.16 -17.60 3.17
C ARG A 309 -7.97 -18.48 1.93
N GLU A 310 -8.48 -18.08 0.77
CA GLU A 310 -8.23 -18.80 -0.49
C GLU A 310 -6.73 -18.88 -0.84
N SER A 311 -5.95 -17.90 -0.40
CA SER A 311 -4.51 -17.80 -0.70
C SER A 311 -3.63 -18.27 0.47
N TRP A 312 -4.23 -18.87 1.51
CA TRP A 312 -3.55 -19.11 2.78
C TRP A 312 -2.39 -20.10 2.67
N SER A 313 -2.57 -21.16 1.90
CA SER A 313 -1.50 -22.14 1.62
C SER A 313 -0.34 -21.51 0.85
N GLU A 314 -0.63 -20.65 -0.13
CA GLU A 314 0.39 -19.90 -0.88
C GLU A 314 1.16 -18.95 0.05
N TRP A 315 0.48 -18.30 1.00
CA TRP A 315 1.12 -17.45 2.01
C TRP A 315 2.05 -18.23 2.93
N GLN A 316 1.59 -19.37 3.46
CA GLN A 316 2.40 -20.23 4.32
C GLN A 316 3.62 -20.79 3.59
N GLN A 317 3.46 -21.16 2.32
CA GLN A 317 4.57 -21.62 1.49
C GLN A 317 5.61 -20.51 1.28
N ARG A 318 5.18 -19.31 0.86
CA ARG A 318 6.07 -18.15 0.70
C ARG A 318 6.81 -17.80 1.98
N ARG A 319 6.15 -17.96 3.13
CA ARG A 319 6.76 -17.74 4.44
C ARG A 319 7.92 -18.70 4.69
N LYS A 320 7.70 -19.98 4.42
CA LYS A 320 8.73 -21.01 4.56
C LYS A 320 9.92 -20.71 3.65
N GLU A 321 9.64 -20.41 2.38
CA GLU A 321 10.66 -20.05 1.39
C GLU A 321 11.43 -18.76 1.76
N ALA A 322 10.75 -17.76 2.34
CA ALA A 322 11.38 -16.52 2.80
C ALA A 322 12.29 -16.76 4.02
N PHE A 323 11.84 -17.56 4.99
CA PHE A 323 12.63 -17.92 6.17
C PHE A 323 13.89 -18.70 5.78
N ASP A 324 13.77 -19.69 4.89
CA ASP A 324 14.91 -20.48 4.41
C ASP A 324 15.92 -19.59 3.64
N ASN A 325 15.44 -18.54 2.97
CA ASN A 325 16.26 -17.56 2.24
C ASN A 325 16.85 -16.42 3.09
N GLU A 326 16.47 -16.22 4.36
CA GLU A 326 17.09 -15.19 5.22
C GLU A 326 18.57 -15.50 5.55
N THR A 327 19.01 -16.72 5.26
CA THR A 327 20.43 -17.13 5.30
C THR A 327 21.23 -16.70 4.06
N ASN A 328 20.56 -16.22 3.01
CA ASN A 328 21.18 -15.80 1.75
C ASN A 328 21.79 -14.40 1.85
N VAL A 329 23.07 -14.28 1.45
CA VAL A 329 23.85 -13.02 1.46
C VAL A 329 23.13 -11.88 0.74
N PHE A 330 22.44 -12.17 -0.38
CA PHE A 330 21.71 -11.14 -1.14
C PHE A 330 20.50 -10.62 -0.37
N ALA A 331 19.75 -11.48 0.31
CA ALA A 331 18.61 -11.08 1.13
C ALA A 331 19.05 -10.18 2.30
N LYS A 332 20.13 -10.58 3.02
CA LYS A 332 20.74 -9.77 4.09
C LYS A 332 21.19 -8.40 3.60
N SER A 333 21.83 -8.33 2.42
CA SER A 333 22.27 -7.06 1.84
C SER A 333 21.10 -6.11 1.53
N LYS A 334 19.98 -6.64 1.04
CA LYS A 334 18.76 -5.87 0.75
C LYS A 334 18.12 -5.34 2.02
N ILE A 335 17.99 -6.19 3.04
CA ILE A 335 17.51 -5.81 4.37
C ILE A 335 18.39 -4.69 4.95
N LYS A 336 19.71 -4.86 4.94
CA LYS A 336 20.65 -3.87 5.45
C LYS A 336 20.50 -2.53 4.76
N ARG A 337 20.37 -2.51 3.42
CA ARG A 337 20.08 -1.30 2.64
C ARG A 337 18.76 -0.65 3.07
N GLN A 338 17.69 -1.43 3.21
CA GLN A 338 16.37 -0.91 3.63
C GLN A 338 16.40 -0.31 5.03
N VAL A 339 16.98 -1.01 6.00
CA VAL A 339 17.08 -0.52 7.38
C VAL A 339 17.94 0.75 7.44
N ASN A 340 19.09 0.78 6.74
CA ASN A 340 19.93 1.98 6.67
C ASN A 340 19.21 3.16 6.01
N ALA A 341 18.48 2.94 4.92
CA ALA A 341 17.72 4.01 4.26
C ALA A 341 16.64 4.60 5.17
N LEU A 342 15.91 3.74 5.90
CA LEU A 342 14.95 4.20 6.91
C LEU A 342 15.64 4.96 8.04
N LEU A 343 16.75 4.44 8.54
CA LEU A 343 17.53 5.06 9.60
C LEU A 343 18.00 6.47 9.20
N THR A 344 18.63 6.63 8.03
CA THR A 344 19.04 7.93 7.50
C THR A 344 17.85 8.88 7.33
N ARG A 345 16.68 8.38 6.93
CA ARG A 345 15.48 9.21 6.81
C ARG A 345 14.98 9.67 8.18
N LEU A 346 14.94 8.80 9.18
CA LEU A 346 14.53 9.15 10.54
C LEU A 346 15.52 10.11 11.20
N GLU A 347 16.82 9.96 10.94
CA GLU A 347 17.86 10.90 11.37
C GLU A 347 17.61 12.31 10.82
N ARG A 348 17.38 12.41 9.50
CA ARG A 348 17.07 13.71 8.87
C ARG A 348 15.80 14.33 9.47
N GLU A 349 14.75 13.54 9.66
CA GLU A 349 13.49 14.02 10.23
C GLU A 349 13.66 14.49 11.67
N LEU A 350 14.37 13.73 12.52
CA LEU A 350 14.62 14.12 13.91
C LEU A 350 15.45 15.41 14.00
N ASN A 351 16.51 15.54 13.20
CA ASN A 351 17.31 16.77 13.15
C ASN A 351 16.47 17.96 12.70
N ARG A 352 15.54 17.76 11.74
CA ARG A 352 14.61 18.80 11.30
C ARG A 352 13.64 19.21 12.41
N LEU A 353 13.09 18.25 13.14
CA LEU A 353 12.16 18.51 14.25
C LEU A 353 12.88 19.24 15.40
N GLU A 354 14.12 18.87 15.68
CA GLU A 354 14.96 19.52 16.69
C GLU A 354 15.27 20.97 16.31
N ALA A 355 15.75 21.21 15.08
CA ALA A 355 16.09 22.55 14.60
C ALA A 355 14.90 23.53 14.62
N ASN A 356 13.67 23.00 14.49
CA ASN A 356 12.46 23.79 14.46
C ASN A 356 11.67 23.80 15.78
N ASN A 357 12.19 23.21 16.86
CA ASN A 357 11.52 23.14 18.17
C ASN A 357 11.53 24.50 18.91
N ASN A 358 10.88 25.50 18.34
CA ASN A 358 10.83 26.88 18.85
C ASN A 358 9.41 27.28 19.31
N SER A 359 8.75 26.43 20.11
CA SER A 359 7.39 26.71 20.58
C SER A 359 7.34 27.83 21.62
N ALA A 360 6.36 28.73 21.51
CA ALA A 360 6.03 29.69 22.55
C ALA A 360 5.60 29.02 23.87
N ASN A 361 5.15 27.76 23.82
CA ASN A 361 4.83 26.96 24.99
C ASN A 361 6.04 26.12 25.43
N GLN A 362 6.76 26.61 26.44
CA GLN A 362 8.00 26.01 26.95
C GLN A 362 7.80 24.56 27.46
N THR A 363 6.67 24.26 28.10
CA THR A 363 6.36 22.90 28.59
C THR A 363 6.18 21.92 27.43
N ALA A 364 5.49 22.36 26.38
CA ALA A 364 5.29 21.57 25.16
C ALA A 364 6.61 21.31 24.43
N ALA A 365 7.45 22.35 24.28
CA ALA A 365 8.78 22.26 23.68
C ALA A 365 9.69 21.29 24.45
N ALA A 366 9.68 21.34 25.79
CA ALA A 366 10.48 20.45 26.63
C ALA A 366 10.02 18.98 26.52
N LEU A 367 8.71 18.73 26.46
CA LEU A 367 8.18 17.38 26.22
C LEU A 367 8.57 16.86 24.84
N LEU A 368 8.49 17.70 23.81
CA LEU A 368 8.89 17.33 22.46
C LEU A 368 10.39 17.02 22.40
N GLN A 369 11.24 17.89 22.97
CA GLN A 369 12.69 17.68 23.02
C GLN A 369 13.03 16.35 23.69
N LYS A 370 12.42 16.05 24.85
CA LYS A 370 12.63 14.78 25.54
C LYS A 370 12.31 13.55 24.66
N ARG A 371 11.30 13.65 23.80
CA ARG A 371 10.95 12.58 22.86
C ARG A 371 11.94 12.50 21.70
N ILE A 372 12.39 13.63 21.17
CA ILE A 372 13.45 13.72 20.14
C ILE A 372 14.73 13.08 20.66
N ASP A 373 15.21 13.47 21.85
CA ASP A 373 16.42 12.92 22.46
C ASP A 373 16.32 11.40 22.66
N SER A 374 15.15 10.93 23.11
CA SER A 374 14.88 9.51 23.27
C SER A 374 14.93 8.75 21.94
N ALA A 375 14.35 9.32 20.87
CA ALA A 375 14.37 8.73 19.54
C ALA A 375 15.80 8.75 18.93
N GLN A 376 16.55 9.83 19.13
CA GLN A 376 17.95 9.94 18.71
C GLN A 376 18.85 8.89 19.38
N SER A 377 18.65 8.65 20.68
CA SER A 377 19.35 7.58 21.41
C SER A 377 19.08 6.19 20.80
N GLN A 378 17.84 5.92 20.37
CA GLN A 378 17.49 4.64 19.75
C GLN A 378 18.12 4.43 18.37
N LEU A 379 18.38 5.50 17.59
CA LEU A 379 19.06 5.39 16.29
C LEU A 379 20.44 4.72 16.44
N GLY A 380 21.21 5.09 17.47
CA GLY A 380 22.51 4.47 17.78
C GLY A 380 22.39 2.97 17.99
N ALA A 381 21.44 2.54 18.83
CA ALA A 381 21.21 1.12 19.08
C ALA A 381 20.84 0.36 17.79
N VAL A 382 20.04 0.96 16.89
CA VAL A 382 19.72 0.33 15.60
C VAL A 382 20.97 0.17 14.73
N ARG A 383 21.85 1.19 14.65
CA ARG A 383 23.13 1.11 13.92
C ARG A 383 23.99 -0.04 14.46
N ASP A 384 24.06 -0.20 15.78
CA ASP A 384 24.84 -1.27 16.40
C ASP A 384 24.31 -2.66 16.00
N TYR A 385 23.00 -2.87 15.96
CA TYR A 385 22.44 -4.13 15.48
C TYR A 385 22.74 -4.39 14.00
N ILE A 386 22.75 -3.34 13.16
CA ILE A 386 23.13 -3.46 11.74
C ILE A 386 24.61 -3.83 11.59
N ASN A 387 25.49 -3.20 12.38
CA ASN A 387 26.93 -3.43 12.34
C ASN A 387 27.29 -4.84 12.83
N ASN A 388 26.53 -5.37 13.79
CA ASN A 388 26.69 -6.72 14.33
C ASN A 388 25.92 -7.81 13.55
N ASP A 389 25.42 -7.50 12.33
CA ASP A 389 24.61 -8.39 11.48
C ASP A 389 23.35 -8.98 12.14
N ASN A 390 22.87 -8.35 13.23
CA ASN A 390 21.62 -8.72 13.91
C ASN A 390 20.42 -8.01 13.24
N LEU A 391 20.21 -8.34 11.97
CA LEU A 391 19.28 -7.63 11.08
C LEU A 391 17.81 -7.76 11.49
N ASP A 392 17.41 -8.85 12.14
CA ASP A 392 16.03 -9.02 12.60
C ASP A 392 15.71 -8.13 13.79
N THR A 393 16.65 -7.95 14.70
CA THR A 393 16.50 -6.99 15.80
C THR A 393 16.54 -5.56 15.26
N ALA A 394 17.43 -5.27 14.31
CA ALA A 394 17.48 -3.98 13.64
C ALA A 394 16.14 -3.63 12.95
N LYS A 395 15.58 -4.55 12.16
CA LYS A 395 14.25 -4.44 11.52
C LYS A 395 13.15 -4.13 12.54
N ARG A 396 13.07 -4.88 13.64
CA ARG A 396 12.03 -4.67 14.67
C ARG A 396 12.18 -3.33 15.37
N ARG A 397 13.42 -2.93 15.70
CA ARG A 397 13.67 -1.66 16.39
C ARG A 397 13.46 -0.46 15.48
N ILE A 398 13.91 -0.50 14.22
CA ILE A 398 13.67 0.61 13.28
C ILE A 398 12.18 0.80 13.01
N ALA A 399 11.39 -0.29 12.99
CA ALA A 399 9.95 -0.22 12.85
C ALA A 399 9.28 0.53 14.01
N ARG A 400 9.64 0.20 15.26
CA ARG A 400 9.14 0.90 16.45
C ARG A 400 9.55 2.36 16.46
N LEU A 401 10.84 2.61 16.18
CA LEU A 401 11.37 3.96 16.10
C LEU A 401 10.68 4.80 15.02
N TYR A 402 10.36 4.22 13.86
CA TYR A 402 9.59 4.91 12.82
C TYR A 402 8.23 5.37 13.36
N SER A 403 7.50 4.49 14.05
CA SER A 403 6.22 4.81 14.68
C SER A 403 6.35 5.95 15.70
N ASP A 404 7.38 5.89 16.55
CA ASP A 404 7.66 6.93 17.54
C ASP A 404 7.99 8.28 16.89
N VAL A 405 8.85 8.31 15.87
CA VAL A 405 9.20 9.54 15.14
C VAL A 405 7.98 10.13 14.45
N MET A 406 7.09 9.31 13.88
CA MET A 406 5.82 9.81 13.34
C MET A 406 4.96 10.43 14.43
N LYS A 407 4.84 9.79 15.61
CA LYS A 407 4.13 10.37 16.77
C LYS A 407 4.74 11.71 17.20
N ILE A 408 6.07 11.84 17.20
CA ILE A 408 6.79 13.08 17.51
C ILE A 408 6.47 14.17 16.48
N ARG A 409 6.58 13.87 15.19
CA ARG A 409 6.25 14.80 14.10
C ARG A 409 4.81 15.32 14.22
N TRP A 410 3.88 14.46 14.59
CA TRP A 410 2.49 14.84 14.80
C TRP A 410 2.24 15.69 16.04
N LEU A 411 2.90 15.36 17.16
CA LEU A 411 2.88 16.22 18.34
C LEU A 411 3.41 17.62 18.03
N TYR A 412 4.53 17.70 17.29
CA TYR A 412 5.10 18.96 16.82
C TYR A 412 4.10 19.79 16.02
N ARG A 413 3.42 19.18 15.03
CA ARG A 413 2.38 19.84 14.22
C ARG A 413 1.25 20.43 15.06
N MET A 414 0.74 19.65 16.02
CA MET A 414 -0.35 20.10 16.90
C MET A 414 0.09 21.23 17.85
N GLN A 415 1.34 21.22 18.30
CA GLN A 415 1.84 22.18 19.29
C GLN A 415 2.15 23.56 18.71
N LEU A 416 2.54 23.65 17.43
CA LEU A 416 2.91 24.93 16.82
C LEU A 416 1.78 25.62 16.05
N ASN A 417 0.58 25.02 15.99
CA ASN A 417 -0.50 25.50 15.13
C ASN A 417 -0.02 25.76 13.69
N VAL A 418 1.00 24.98 13.27
CA VAL A 418 1.63 25.10 11.97
C VAL A 418 0.59 24.63 10.96
N ASP A 419 0.03 25.58 10.24
CA ASP A 419 -0.79 25.30 9.07
C ASP A 419 0.02 24.38 8.16
N SER A 420 -0.55 23.23 7.79
CA SER A 420 0.09 22.21 6.93
C SER A 420 0.75 22.77 5.66
N ARG A 421 0.38 24.00 5.27
CA ARG A 421 0.93 24.79 4.17
C ARG A 421 2.37 25.28 4.38
N SER A 422 2.84 25.51 5.61
CA SER A 422 4.21 26.03 5.82
C SER A 422 5.29 24.95 5.80
N GLU A 423 4.91 23.67 5.93
CA GLU A 423 5.82 22.53 5.77
C GLU A 423 6.28 22.39 4.31
N VAL A 424 5.43 22.80 3.36
CA VAL A 424 5.75 22.90 1.92
C VAL A 424 6.87 23.92 1.68
N ALA A 425 6.78 25.09 2.30
CA ALA A 425 7.79 26.13 2.17
C ALA A 425 9.13 25.76 2.83
N ALA A 426 9.09 24.99 3.93
CA ALA A 426 10.29 24.51 4.63
C ALA A 426 10.97 23.29 3.96
N GLU A 427 10.25 22.55 3.10
CA GLU A 427 10.86 21.54 2.21
C GLU A 427 11.53 22.17 0.98
N GLU A 428 11.20 23.43 0.67
CA GLU A 428 11.73 24.19 -0.47
C GLU A 428 12.90 25.14 -0.11
N SER A 429 13.14 25.39 1.19
CA SER A 429 14.26 26.21 1.72
C SER A 429 15.40 25.34 2.25
#